data_AF-A0A4Y7U767-F1
#
_entry.id   AF-A0A4Y7U767-F1
#
_cell.length_a   1.000
_cell.length_b   1.000
_cell.length_c   1.000
_cell.angle_alpha   90.00
_cell.angle_beta   90.00
_cell.angle_gamma   90.00
#
_symmetry.space_group_name_H-M   'P 1'
#
loop_
_entity.id
_entity.type
_entity.pdbx_description
1 polymer ?
#
loop_
_entity_poly.entity_id
_entity_poly.type
_entity_poly.pdbx_seq_one_letter_code
_entity_poly.pdbx_strand_id
1 'polypeptide(L)'
;MKRYIYYLILVPIFIFGNPGIGDKRKTSFFDLETLGNYPDYSINLERTDFVSTSGGASGTLSVVNNVLSLNFSGGWNQSAMKTGVIKVLTISPSLPDLELGPILTSSNGSANGYNVKIENNSLVIYSIGGTLPLTTGAYFNIRQDLNEGSALFIPSDNLNNWVHSVAYDSKGNVISQSRSYFDDLGKSDVSLSKD
;
A
#
# COMPACT_ATOMS: atom_id res chain seq x y z
N MET A 1 -38.82 64.09 -26.44
CA MET A 1 -38.70 63.52 -25.09
C MET A 1 -39.03 62.01 -25.04
N LYS A 2 -38.48 61.17 -25.94
CA LYS A 2 -38.76 59.71 -25.97
C LYS A 2 -37.51 58.82 -25.86
N ARG A 3 -36.32 59.40 -25.65
CA ARG A 3 -35.04 58.67 -25.64
C ARG A 3 -34.51 58.28 -24.25
N TYR A 4 -35.15 58.74 -23.17
CA TYR A 4 -34.70 58.46 -21.79
C TYR A 4 -35.46 57.33 -21.08
N ILE A 5 -36.54 56.80 -21.68
CA ILE A 5 -37.33 55.69 -21.09
C ILE A 5 -36.59 54.35 -21.17
N TYR A 6 -35.78 54.12 -22.20
CA TYR A 6 -35.03 52.87 -22.33
C TYR A 6 -33.94 52.70 -21.27
N TYR A 7 -33.36 53.80 -20.77
CA TYR A 7 -32.36 53.73 -19.69
C TYR A 7 -32.98 53.38 -18.33
N LEU A 8 -34.24 53.76 -18.08
CA LEU A 8 -34.89 53.45 -16.79
C LEU A 8 -35.29 51.97 -16.65
N ILE A 9 -35.46 51.25 -17.77
CA ILE A 9 -35.89 49.85 -17.78
C ILE A 9 -34.70 48.89 -17.64
N LEU A 10 -33.48 49.30 -18.01
CA LEU A 10 -32.30 48.41 -17.98
C LEU A 10 -31.49 48.50 -16.67
N VAL A 11 -31.66 49.55 -15.87
CA VAL A 11 -30.94 49.72 -14.60
C VAL A 11 -31.19 48.60 -13.57
N PRO A 12 -32.40 48.02 -13.41
CA PRO A 12 -32.60 46.93 -12.45
C PRO A 12 -31.82 45.66 -12.80
N ILE A 13 -31.57 45.40 -14.09
CA ILE A 13 -30.89 44.18 -14.55
C ILE A 13 -29.39 44.22 -14.21
N PHE A 14 -28.80 45.41 -14.10
CA PHE A 14 -27.41 45.59 -13.69
C PHE A 14 -27.22 45.70 -12.17
N ILE A 15 -28.23 46.15 -11.42
CA ILE A 15 -28.16 46.25 -9.95
C ILE A 15 -28.44 44.89 -9.30
N PHE A 16 -29.36 44.09 -9.84
CA PHE A 16 -29.59 42.70 -9.41
C PHE A 16 -28.70 41.73 -10.21
N GLY A 17 -27.43 42.10 -10.32
CA GLY A 17 -26.40 41.28 -10.93
C GLY A 17 -26.54 39.84 -10.45
N ASN A 18 -26.63 38.95 -11.45
CA ASN A 18 -26.44 37.51 -11.42
C ASN A 18 -26.08 37.02 -10.01
N PRO A 19 -26.99 36.36 -9.26
CA PRO A 19 -26.64 35.82 -7.96
C PRO A 19 -25.45 34.92 -8.22
N GLY A 20 -24.26 35.39 -7.82
CA GLY A 20 -23.02 34.69 -8.10
C GLY A 20 -23.29 33.26 -7.70
N ILE A 21 -23.29 32.36 -8.69
CA ILE A 21 -23.30 30.93 -8.43
C ILE A 21 -21.98 30.78 -7.70
N GLY A 22 -22.04 30.96 -6.37
CA GLY A 22 -20.96 30.68 -5.48
C GLY A 22 -20.75 29.23 -5.74
N ASP A 23 -19.73 28.94 -6.55
CA ASP A 23 -19.26 27.63 -6.87
C ASP A 23 -18.97 27.01 -5.51
N LYS A 24 -19.98 26.34 -4.92
CA LYS A 24 -19.84 25.58 -3.70
C LYS A 24 -19.11 24.32 -4.12
N ARG A 25 -17.85 24.50 -4.55
CA ARG A 25 -16.90 23.42 -4.68
C ARG A 25 -16.68 22.95 -3.26
N LYS A 26 -17.42 21.89 -2.89
CA LYS A 26 -17.06 21.04 -1.77
C LYS A 26 -15.72 20.41 -2.16
N THR A 27 -14.64 21.12 -1.88
CA THR A 27 -13.32 20.53 -1.84
C THR A 27 -13.33 19.61 -0.63
N SER A 28 -13.61 18.33 -0.88
CA SER A 28 -13.33 17.30 0.11
C SER A 28 -11.81 17.17 0.11
N PHE A 29 -11.16 17.81 1.07
CA PHE A 29 -9.80 17.43 1.41
C PHE A 29 -9.91 16.02 1.98
N PHE A 30 -9.49 15.03 1.20
CA PHE A 30 -9.10 13.77 1.79
C PHE A 30 -7.79 14.08 2.50
N ASP A 31 -7.85 14.27 3.81
CA ASP A 31 -6.65 14.14 4.63
C ASP A 31 -6.15 12.72 4.42
N LEU A 32 -5.10 12.60 3.61
CA LEU A 32 -4.28 11.39 3.48
C LEU A 32 -3.44 11.18 4.75
N GLU A 33 -3.83 11.76 5.89
CA GLU A 33 -3.15 11.66 7.19
C GLU A 33 -3.81 10.64 8.13
N THR A 34 -4.83 9.90 7.67
CA THR A 34 -5.41 8.79 8.44
C THR A 34 -5.08 7.42 7.87
N LEU A 35 -3.90 7.25 7.28
CA LEU A 35 -3.22 5.95 7.35
C LEU A 35 -2.71 5.81 8.79
N GLY A 36 -3.48 5.13 9.64
CA GLY A 36 -3.16 4.98 11.06
C GLY A 36 -1.73 4.48 11.23
N ASN A 37 -0.92 5.25 11.96
CA ASN A 37 0.43 4.81 12.29
C ASN A 37 0.34 3.52 13.10
N TYR A 38 0.99 2.47 12.62
CA TYR A 38 1.25 1.28 13.41
C TYR A 38 2.19 1.64 14.55
N PRO A 39 1.92 1.18 15.79
CA PRO A 39 2.86 1.33 16.88
C PRO A 39 4.13 0.54 16.57
N ASP A 40 5.25 1.00 17.13
CA ASP A 40 6.48 0.24 17.08
C ASP A 40 6.26 -1.13 17.72
N TYR A 41 6.58 -2.18 16.96
CA TYR A 41 6.34 -3.57 17.33
C TYR A 41 7.55 -4.40 16.94
N SER A 42 7.92 -5.37 17.77
CA SER A 42 9.02 -6.29 17.45
C SER A 42 8.80 -7.62 18.13
N ILE A 43 9.04 -8.70 17.40
CA ILE A 43 9.06 -10.06 17.92
C ILE A 43 10.29 -10.81 17.42
N ASN A 44 10.84 -11.62 18.30
CA ASN A 44 11.91 -12.54 17.96
C ASN A 44 11.33 -13.80 17.32
N LEU A 45 12.08 -14.32 16.35
CA LEU A 45 11.85 -15.61 15.72
C LEU A 45 13.00 -16.54 16.13
N GLU A 46 12.64 -17.74 16.55
CA GLU A 46 13.58 -18.74 17.03
C GLU A 46 13.56 -19.96 16.12
N ARG A 47 14.62 -20.77 16.15
CA ARG A 47 14.70 -22.04 15.43
C ARG A 47 13.43 -22.89 15.56
N THR A 48 12.86 -22.96 16.76
CA THR A 48 11.66 -23.76 17.03
C THR A 48 10.42 -23.27 16.29
N ASP A 49 10.39 -22.03 15.80
CA ASP A 49 9.32 -21.51 14.96
C ASP A 49 9.41 -22.07 13.53
N PHE A 50 10.61 -22.42 13.06
CA PHE A 50 10.86 -22.87 11.69
C PHE A 50 10.98 -24.39 11.55
N VAL A 51 11.67 -25.06 12.48
CA VAL A 51 11.99 -26.49 12.41
C VAL A 51 12.03 -27.15 13.79
N SER A 52 11.92 -28.48 13.84
CA SER A 52 12.06 -29.27 15.08
C SER A 52 13.47 -29.89 15.25
N THR A 53 14.27 -29.97 14.20
CA THR A 53 15.59 -30.63 14.19
C THR A 53 16.73 -29.74 14.70
N SER A 54 17.82 -30.35 15.17
CA SER A 54 19.00 -29.64 15.67
C SER A 54 19.59 -28.69 14.63
N GLY A 55 20.05 -27.52 15.09
CA GLY A 55 20.58 -26.44 14.26
C GLY A 55 20.55 -25.11 15.00
N GLY A 56 20.79 -24.03 14.26
CA GLY A 56 20.66 -22.66 14.75
C GLY A 56 19.86 -21.82 13.76
N ALA A 57 18.88 -21.07 14.27
CA ALA A 57 18.19 -20.07 13.48
C ALA A 57 17.68 -18.96 14.40
N SER A 58 17.71 -17.73 13.89
CA SER A 58 17.23 -16.55 14.58
C SER A 58 16.73 -15.54 13.57
N GLY A 59 15.81 -14.69 14.02
CA GLY A 59 15.33 -13.58 13.24
C GLY A 59 14.45 -12.66 14.04
N THR A 60 13.94 -11.65 13.35
CA THR A 60 13.06 -10.64 13.92
C THR A 60 12.03 -10.23 12.88
N LEU A 61 10.78 -10.07 13.32
CA LEU A 61 9.78 -9.30 12.62
C LEU A 61 9.56 -8.02 13.41
N SER A 62 9.64 -6.87 12.75
CA SER A 62 9.40 -5.58 13.39
C SER A 62 8.60 -4.65 12.50
N VAL A 63 7.82 -3.78 13.12
CA VAL A 63 7.19 -2.62 12.49
C VAL A 63 7.74 -1.41 13.22
N VAL A 64 8.41 -0.50 12.49
CA VAL A 64 8.94 0.74 13.05
C VAL A 64 8.66 1.86 12.07
N ASN A 65 8.01 2.93 12.51
CA ASN A 65 7.58 4.04 11.64
C ASN A 65 6.82 3.54 10.38
N ASN A 66 5.83 2.66 10.58
CA ASN A 66 5.06 2.01 9.50
C ASN A 66 5.90 1.17 8.51
N VAL A 67 7.16 0.88 8.80
CA VAL A 67 7.98 -0.01 7.97
C VAL A 67 8.02 -1.40 8.59
N LEU A 68 7.39 -2.36 7.91
CA LEU A 68 7.54 -3.78 8.21
C LEU A 68 8.91 -4.25 7.75
N SER A 69 9.66 -4.84 8.67
CA SER A 69 10.92 -5.54 8.39
C SER A 69 10.83 -6.95 8.91
N LEU A 70 11.08 -7.93 8.05
CA LEU A 70 11.19 -9.34 8.45
C LEU A 70 12.52 -9.87 7.96
N ASN A 71 13.34 -10.31 8.91
CA ASN A 71 14.60 -10.96 8.63
C ASN A 71 14.73 -12.22 9.47
N PHE A 72 15.20 -13.30 8.86
CA PHE A 72 15.66 -14.47 9.60
C PHE A 72 16.69 -15.22 8.78
N SER A 73 17.57 -15.91 9.50
CA SER A 73 18.48 -16.86 8.89
C SER A 73 18.74 -18.04 9.81
N GLY A 74 19.08 -19.18 9.22
CA GLY A 74 19.41 -20.36 10.00
C GLY A 74 19.92 -21.51 9.16
N GLY A 75 20.54 -22.46 9.84
CA GLY A 75 21.02 -23.73 9.31
C GLY A 75 20.68 -24.87 10.26
N TRP A 76 20.30 -26.01 9.71
CA TRP A 76 19.87 -27.20 10.44
C TRP A 76 20.12 -28.48 9.67
N ASN A 77 19.97 -29.61 10.35
CA ASN A 77 19.96 -30.91 9.70
C ASN A 77 18.76 -31.03 8.76
N GLN A 78 18.97 -31.62 7.58
CA GLN A 78 17.98 -31.76 6.51
C GLN A 78 16.58 -32.12 7.05
N SER A 79 15.64 -31.19 6.92
CA SER A 79 14.28 -31.32 7.46
C SER A 79 13.32 -30.46 6.65
N ALA A 80 12.04 -30.81 6.67
CA ALA A 80 10.99 -29.92 6.23
C ALA A 80 10.86 -28.74 7.22
N MET A 81 10.55 -27.56 6.70
CA MET A 81 10.12 -26.42 7.51
C MET A 81 8.67 -26.59 7.95
N LYS A 82 8.34 -26.03 9.12
CA LYS A 82 6.96 -25.90 9.60
C LYS A 82 6.17 -25.01 8.65
N THR A 83 4.92 -25.39 8.39
CA THR A 83 3.95 -24.62 7.62
C THR A 83 2.75 -24.26 8.47
N GLY A 84 1.97 -23.28 8.01
CA GLY A 84 0.89 -22.66 8.78
C GLY A 84 1.39 -21.47 9.61
N VAL A 85 0.64 -21.13 10.65
CA VAL A 85 0.97 -20.02 11.54
C VAL A 85 2.21 -20.36 12.37
N ILE A 86 3.28 -19.59 12.19
CA ILE A 86 4.51 -19.72 12.97
C ILE A 86 4.55 -18.72 14.14
N LYS A 87 3.94 -17.54 13.99
CA LYS A 87 3.73 -16.57 15.07
C LYS A 87 2.42 -15.81 14.88
N VAL A 88 1.69 -15.61 15.97
CA VAL A 88 0.58 -14.66 16.03
C VAL A 88 1.14 -13.29 16.35
N LEU A 89 0.74 -12.27 15.59
CA LEU A 89 1.15 -10.89 15.82
C LEU A 89 0.10 -10.21 16.71
N THR A 90 0.55 -9.48 17.73
CA THR A 90 -0.33 -8.79 18.69
C THR A 90 -0.40 -7.28 18.44
N ILE A 91 0.06 -6.84 17.27
CA ILE A 91 0.03 -5.45 16.84
C ILE A 91 -1.41 -5.00 16.54
N SER A 92 -1.74 -3.76 16.91
CA SER A 92 -3.02 -3.11 16.65
C SER A 92 -2.79 -1.70 16.07
N PRO A 93 -3.46 -1.29 14.97
CA PRO A 93 -4.40 -2.08 14.17
C PRO A 93 -3.75 -3.34 13.57
N SER A 94 -4.55 -4.32 13.15
CA SER A 94 -4.03 -5.54 12.52
C SER A 94 -3.29 -5.19 11.24
N LEU A 95 -2.15 -5.84 10.99
CA LEU A 95 -1.47 -5.71 9.71
C LEU A 95 -2.37 -6.25 8.58
N PRO A 96 -2.33 -5.64 7.39
CA PRO A 96 -3.03 -6.16 6.23
C PRO A 96 -2.46 -7.51 5.82
N ASP A 97 -3.26 -8.28 5.08
CA ASP A 97 -2.78 -9.51 4.46
C ASP A 97 -1.77 -9.17 3.35
N LEU A 98 -0.57 -9.74 3.44
CA LEU A 98 0.57 -9.39 2.59
C LEU A 98 1.37 -10.64 2.20
N GLU A 99 1.60 -10.80 0.91
CA GLU A 99 2.53 -11.80 0.39
C GLU A 99 3.96 -11.25 0.44
N LEU A 100 4.84 -11.84 1.25
CA LEU A 100 6.20 -11.33 1.45
C LEU A 100 7.21 -11.96 0.49
N GLY A 101 6.93 -13.18 -0.01
CA GLY A 101 7.71 -13.84 -1.04
C GLY A 101 8.51 -15.07 -0.57
N PRO A 102 9.47 -15.54 -1.39
CA PRO A 102 10.13 -16.83 -1.20
C PRO A 102 11.25 -16.81 -0.17
N ILE A 103 11.37 -17.90 0.56
CA ILE A 103 12.49 -18.19 1.47
C ILE A 103 13.64 -18.77 0.66
N LEU A 104 14.85 -18.26 0.86
CA LEU A 104 16.06 -18.73 0.18
C LEU A 104 16.80 -19.78 1.03
N THR A 105 17.65 -20.61 0.43
CA THR A 105 18.49 -21.57 1.17
C THR A 105 19.61 -20.89 1.95
N SER A 106 20.10 -19.74 1.50
CA SER A 106 21.15 -18.93 2.12
C SER A 106 21.05 -17.48 1.63
N SER A 107 21.89 -16.58 2.18
CA SER A 107 22.04 -15.24 1.58
C SER A 107 22.49 -15.40 0.11
N ASN A 108 21.68 -14.86 -0.82
CA ASN A 108 21.84 -15.03 -2.27
C ASN A 108 21.67 -16.48 -2.80
N GLY A 109 21.06 -17.37 -2.02
CA GLY A 109 20.73 -18.73 -2.45
C GLY A 109 19.49 -18.79 -3.34
N SER A 110 19.16 -19.97 -3.82
CA SER A 110 17.90 -20.23 -4.54
C SER A 110 16.73 -20.34 -3.58
N ALA A 111 15.51 -20.14 -4.08
CA ALA A 111 14.29 -20.42 -3.32
C ALA A 111 14.28 -21.87 -2.84
N ASN A 112 13.97 -22.08 -1.55
CA ASN A 112 13.98 -23.40 -0.90
C ASN A 112 12.62 -24.13 -1.01
N GLY A 113 11.66 -23.54 -1.73
CA GLY A 113 10.32 -24.06 -1.98
C GLY A 113 9.25 -23.63 -0.96
N TYR A 114 9.62 -22.79 0.00
CA TYR A 114 8.70 -22.17 0.96
C TYR A 114 8.57 -20.67 0.71
N ASN A 115 7.41 -20.12 1.06
CA ASN A 115 7.10 -18.69 1.05
C ASN A 115 6.62 -18.22 2.42
N VAL A 116 6.67 -16.91 2.60
CA VAL A 116 6.19 -16.23 3.81
C VAL A 116 5.11 -15.23 3.44
N LYS A 117 4.06 -15.17 4.26
CA LYS A 117 3.03 -14.15 4.18
C LYS A 117 2.58 -13.69 5.57
N ILE A 118 1.96 -12.52 5.62
CA ILE A 118 1.12 -12.10 6.74
C ILE A 118 -0.32 -12.36 6.35
N GLU A 119 -1.05 -13.07 7.20
CA GLU A 119 -2.48 -13.36 6.99
C GLU A 119 -3.19 -13.31 8.35
N ASN A 120 -4.27 -12.53 8.45
CA ASN A 120 -5.03 -12.35 9.69
C ASN A 120 -4.14 -11.99 10.89
N ASN A 121 -3.25 -11.01 10.71
CA ASN A 121 -2.29 -10.57 11.73
C ASN A 121 -1.40 -11.71 12.27
N SER A 122 -1.06 -12.69 11.43
CA SER A 122 -0.19 -13.80 11.78
C SER A 122 0.89 -13.99 10.72
N LEU A 123 2.10 -14.34 11.16
CA LEU A 123 3.18 -14.74 10.27
C LEU A 123 2.98 -16.21 9.88
N VAL A 124 2.87 -16.46 8.58
CA VAL A 124 2.55 -17.78 8.03
C VAL A 124 3.65 -18.21 7.07
N ILE A 125 4.09 -19.46 7.20
CA ILE A 125 4.94 -20.13 6.21
C ILE A 125 4.09 -21.13 5.43
N TYR A 126 4.25 -21.18 4.11
CA TYR A 126 3.57 -22.15 3.28
C TYR A 126 4.50 -22.72 2.20
N SER A 127 4.16 -23.91 1.71
CA SER A 127 4.89 -24.58 0.61
C SER A 127 4.19 -24.30 -0.72
N ILE A 128 4.97 -24.06 -1.77
CA ILE A 128 4.44 -23.82 -3.13
C ILE A 128 4.10 -25.15 -3.84
N GLY A 129 4.64 -26.28 -3.35
CA GLY A 129 4.40 -27.63 -3.89
C GLY A 129 3.59 -28.53 -2.94
N GLY A 130 3.01 -29.60 -3.49
CA GLY A 130 2.22 -30.57 -2.73
C GLY A 130 3.03 -31.51 -1.82
N THR A 131 4.34 -31.63 -2.04
CA THR A 131 5.27 -32.34 -1.14
C THR A 131 6.18 -31.31 -0.47
N LEU A 132 6.36 -31.41 0.86
CA LEU A 132 7.20 -30.49 1.62
C LEU A 132 8.69 -30.69 1.28
N PRO A 133 9.39 -29.69 0.73
CA PRO A 133 10.81 -29.79 0.42
C PRO A 133 11.65 -29.94 1.69
N LEU A 134 12.69 -30.76 1.64
CA LEU A 134 13.68 -30.83 2.72
C LEU A 134 14.74 -29.75 2.52
N THR A 135 15.02 -28.98 3.56
CA THR A 135 16.00 -27.89 3.54
C THR A 135 17.03 -28.08 4.65
N THR A 136 18.23 -27.53 4.44
CA THR A 136 19.31 -27.49 5.45
C THR A 136 19.52 -26.08 6.01
N GLY A 137 18.71 -25.12 5.56
CA GLY A 137 18.80 -23.74 6.00
C GLY A 137 17.74 -22.86 5.37
N ALA A 138 17.68 -21.64 5.88
CA ALA A 138 16.81 -20.61 5.37
C ALA A 138 17.47 -19.23 5.50
N TYR A 139 17.12 -18.35 4.58
CA TYR A 139 17.43 -16.93 4.62
C TYR A 139 16.24 -16.16 4.05
N PHE A 140 15.82 -15.13 4.75
CA PHE A 140 14.80 -14.20 4.30
C PHE A 140 15.11 -12.82 4.84
N ASN A 141 14.95 -11.80 4.01
CA ASN A 141 15.16 -10.41 4.38
C ASN A 141 14.30 -9.51 3.48
N ILE A 142 13.30 -8.86 4.06
CA ILE A 142 12.42 -7.92 3.37
C ILE A 142 12.24 -6.67 4.23
N ARG A 143 12.01 -5.56 3.54
CA ARG A 143 11.57 -4.30 4.12
C ARG A 143 10.44 -3.76 3.25
N GLN A 144 9.29 -3.50 3.85
CA GLN A 144 8.09 -3.02 3.16
C GLN A 144 7.46 -1.87 3.92
N ASP A 145 7.15 -0.79 3.21
CA ASP A 145 6.40 0.34 3.76
C ASP A 145 4.91 -0.02 3.82
N LEU A 146 4.30 0.05 5.00
CA LEU A 146 2.89 -0.24 5.22
C LEU A 146 1.98 0.94 4.83
N ASN A 147 2.54 2.13 4.65
CA ASN A 147 1.81 3.29 4.14
C ASN A 147 1.47 3.14 2.65
N GLU A 148 2.25 2.35 1.91
CA GLU A 148 2.03 2.10 0.48
C GLU A 148 0.83 1.15 0.22
N GLY A 149 0.23 0.58 1.27
CA GLY A 149 -0.89 -0.36 1.20
C GLY A 149 -2.27 0.24 0.85
N SER A 150 -2.40 1.56 0.72
CA SER A 150 -3.58 2.20 0.12
C SER A 150 -3.24 3.01 -1.13
N ALA A 151 -2.11 2.74 -1.77
CA ALA A 151 -1.93 3.12 -3.16
C ALA A 151 -2.59 2.04 -4.01
N LEU A 152 -3.69 2.41 -4.67
CA LEU A 152 -4.10 1.76 -5.91
C LEU A 152 -2.81 1.51 -6.71
N PHE A 153 -2.49 0.27 -7.05
CA PHE A 153 -1.35 -0.06 -7.91
C PHE A 153 -1.62 0.59 -9.27
N ILE A 154 -1.30 1.88 -9.40
CA ILE A 154 -1.12 2.53 -10.68
C ILE A 154 0.28 2.07 -11.05
N PRO A 155 0.44 1.11 -11.99
CA PRO A 155 1.77 0.77 -12.46
C PRO A 155 2.44 2.09 -12.81
N SER A 156 3.56 2.39 -12.14
CA SER A 156 4.37 3.53 -12.54
C SER A 156 4.79 3.21 -13.97
N ASP A 157 4.13 3.82 -14.93
CA ASP A 157 4.65 3.91 -16.28
C ASP A 157 5.85 4.84 -16.16
N ASN A 158 6.99 4.32 -15.69
CA ASN A 158 8.22 5.08 -15.47
C ASN A 158 8.81 5.63 -16.78
N LEU A 159 8.14 5.38 -17.90
CA LEU A 159 8.45 5.92 -19.23
C LEU A 159 7.66 7.18 -19.55
N ASN A 160 6.64 7.51 -18.76
CA ASN A 160 5.65 8.49 -19.12
C ASN A 160 5.24 9.23 -17.85
N ASN A 161 5.80 10.44 -17.70
CA ASN A 161 5.52 11.56 -16.82
C ASN A 161 4.02 11.88 -16.51
N TRP A 162 3.19 10.87 -16.32
CA TRP A 162 1.74 10.93 -16.25
C TRP A 162 1.27 10.39 -14.91
N VAL A 163 0.56 11.23 -14.17
CA VAL A 163 -0.19 10.86 -12.97
C VAL A 163 -1.63 10.56 -13.37
N HIS A 164 -2.14 9.43 -12.90
CA HIS A 164 -3.54 9.04 -13.03
C HIS A 164 -4.22 9.18 -11.68
N SER A 165 -5.43 9.72 -11.65
CA SER A 165 -6.26 9.75 -10.45
C SER A 165 -7.65 9.25 -10.79
N VAL A 166 -8.19 8.37 -9.94
CA VAL A 166 -9.53 7.81 -10.06
C VAL A 166 -10.21 7.93 -8.70
N ALA A 167 -11.39 8.55 -8.67
CA ALA A 167 -12.20 8.68 -7.47
C ALA A 167 -13.38 7.72 -7.53
N TYR A 168 -13.74 7.15 -6.38
CA TYR A 168 -14.85 6.22 -6.22
C TYR A 168 -15.87 6.75 -5.21
N ASP A 169 -17.14 6.39 -5.37
CA ASP A 169 -18.17 6.61 -4.34
C ASP A 169 -18.04 5.59 -3.18
N SER A 170 -18.86 5.76 -2.14
CA SER A 170 -18.90 4.85 -0.98
C SER A 170 -19.39 3.43 -1.31
N LYS A 171 -19.82 3.17 -2.55
CA LYS A 171 -20.24 1.85 -3.06
C LYS A 171 -19.21 1.26 -4.03
N GLY A 172 -18.10 1.94 -4.30
CA GLY A 172 -17.05 1.50 -5.22
C GLY A 172 -17.31 1.84 -6.69
N ASN A 173 -18.29 2.67 -7.04
CA ASN A 173 -18.49 3.15 -8.41
C ASN A 173 -17.53 4.30 -8.72
N VAL A 174 -16.96 4.32 -9.93
CA VAL A 174 -16.10 5.44 -10.35
C VAL A 174 -16.95 6.71 -10.52
N ILE A 175 -16.54 7.79 -9.87
CA ILE A 175 -17.19 9.10 -9.94
C ILE A 175 -16.33 10.16 -10.65
N SER A 176 -15.03 9.95 -10.76
CA SER A 176 -14.14 10.86 -11.49
C SER A 176 -12.88 10.14 -11.94
N GLN A 177 -12.34 10.57 -13.09
CA GLN A 177 -11.04 10.14 -13.61
C GLN A 177 -10.31 11.37 -14.13
N SER A 178 -9.04 11.54 -13.75
CA SER A 178 -8.17 12.58 -14.29
C SER A 178 -6.81 12.03 -14.66
N ARG A 179 -6.21 12.65 -15.68
CA ARG A 179 -4.82 12.40 -16.09
C ARG A 179 -4.08 13.73 -16.13
N SER A 180 -2.93 13.77 -15.47
CA SER A 180 -2.04 14.94 -15.43
C SER A 180 -0.67 14.56 -15.94
N TYR A 181 -0.15 15.31 -16.91
CA TYR A 181 1.24 15.18 -17.36
C TYR A 181 2.11 16.21 -16.66
N PHE A 182 3.27 15.78 -16.13
CA PHE A 182 4.27 16.64 -15.51
C PHE A 182 5.52 16.69 -16.38
N ASP A 183 5.97 17.87 -16.78
CA ASP A 183 7.28 17.98 -17.43
C ASP A 183 8.42 17.58 -16.46
N ASP A 184 9.64 17.44 -16.98
CA ASP A 184 10.84 17.13 -16.17
C ASP A 184 11.18 18.21 -15.13
N LEU A 185 10.43 19.32 -15.11
CA LEU A 185 10.54 20.42 -14.15
C LEU A 185 9.40 20.41 -13.11
N GLY A 186 8.51 19.41 -13.14
CA GLY A 186 7.41 19.22 -12.19
C GLY A 186 6.21 20.15 -12.42
N LYS A 187 6.09 20.77 -13.60
CA LYS A 187 4.94 21.60 -13.97
C LYS A 187 3.93 20.77 -14.76
N SER A 188 2.66 20.89 -14.38
CA SER A 188 1.55 20.22 -15.07
C SER A 188 1.27 20.92 -16.40
N ASP A 189 1.61 20.29 -17.52
CA ASP A 189 1.46 20.88 -18.86
C ASP A 189 0.08 20.60 -19.49
N VAL A 190 -0.57 19.50 -19.09
CA VAL A 190 -1.90 19.11 -19.62
C VAL A 190 -2.71 18.42 -18.52
N SER A 191 -3.90 18.96 -18.21
CA SER A 191 -4.92 18.30 -17.40
C SER A 191 -6.11 17.90 -18.28
N LEU A 192 -6.37 16.59 -18.40
CA LEU A 192 -7.58 16.08 -19.03
C LEU A 192 -8.51 15.55 -17.93
N SER A 193 -9.64 16.23 -17.73
CA SER A 193 -10.75 15.75 -16.90
C SER A 193 -11.91 15.34 -17.79
N LYS A 194 -12.56 14.22 -17.45
CA LYS A 194 -13.83 13.84 -18.06
C LYS A 194 -14.93 14.09 -17.02
N ASP A 195 -15.85 14.99 -17.35
CA ASP A 195 -17.10 15.20 -16.61
C ASP A 195 -18.07 14.02 -16.80
#